data_AF-A0A1G1K2U0-F1
#
_entry.id   AF-A0A1G1K2U0-F1
#
_cell.length_a   1.000
_cell.length_b   1.000
_cell.length_c   1.000
_cell.angle_alpha   90.00
_cell.angle_beta   90.00
_cell.angle_gamma   90.00
#
_symmetry.space_group_name_H-M   'P 1'
#
loop_
_entity.id
_entity.type
_entity.pdbx_description
1 polymer ?
#
loop_
_entity_poly.entity_id
_entity_poly.type
_entity_poly.pdbx_seq_one_letter_code
_entity_poly.pdbx_strand_id
1 'polypeptide(L)'
;MSQVASALKRKIKARKLQVGVIGLGYVGLPLACEFAHAGLHVIGIDTDRSRIEAIKKGKSFIPDIPSRLLSSLVRRQNLSASSSFELLSTCDVIVICVPTPLNKIQDPDISYIVTAVQQIKKNLRRGQLIILESTTYPGTTEEVILPELEERGLRVGRDLFLCFSPERIDPANPKFRAGNIPKVVGGVTSLCTQLGVAFYQLILDKVIPVSSTRTAEMTKLLENTFRIVNIGLINELATVAQALGIDIWEVIEAANTKPFGFMPFYPGPGVGGHCIGIDPVYLSWKARHHGKAVQFIELARLINTQMPNYIVERAVYLLNERVKKGVFGSKILAVGVAYKANVSDVRESPAVEIIDRLKELGAHVAYHDPHVLEVRMGNFQLRSQPLNAKFLRQQDLVLFLTDHSKLNRSLIAKEAKLIFDVRNAFKSMKKRSNIVKL
;
A
#
# COMPACT_ATOMS: atom_id res chain seq x y z
N MET A 1 13.56 -20.89 29.96
CA MET A 1 12.46 -20.00 29.55
C MET A 1 11.79 -19.49 30.82
N SER A 2 11.51 -18.18 30.98
CA SER A 2 10.87 -17.68 32.21
C SER A 2 9.46 -18.29 32.38
N GLN A 3 8.97 -18.44 33.62
CA GLN A 3 7.61 -18.94 33.88
C GLN A 3 6.54 -18.11 33.14
N VAL A 4 6.76 -16.79 33.03
CA VAL A 4 5.87 -15.86 32.31
C VAL A 4 5.80 -16.21 30.81
N ALA A 5 6.96 -16.39 30.17
CA ALA A 5 7.02 -16.73 28.75
C ALA A 5 6.39 -18.11 28.48
N SER A 6 6.62 -19.08 29.37
CA SER A 6 6.01 -20.41 29.26
C SER A 6 4.49 -20.34 29.39
N ALA A 7 3.96 -19.48 30.26
CA ALA A 7 2.52 -19.30 30.42
C ALA A 7 1.88 -18.70 29.15
N LEU A 8 2.48 -17.65 28.57
CA LEU A 8 2.01 -17.07 27.31
C LEU A 8 2.10 -18.08 26.16
N LYS A 9 3.21 -18.80 26.03
CA LYS A 9 3.38 -19.84 24.99
C LYS A 9 2.31 -20.93 25.09
N ARG A 10 1.93 -21.33 26.31
CA ARG A 10 0.85 -22.30 26.54
C ARG A 10 -0.52 -21.75 26.10
N LYS A 11 -0.81 -20.47 26.40
CA LYS A 11 -2.03 -19.80 25.92
C LYS A 11 -2.09 -19.73 24.39
N ILE A 12 -0.98 -19.38 23.74
CA ILE A 12 -0.83 -19.38 22.27
C ILE A 12 -1.15 -20.76 21.70
N LYS A 13 -0.46 -21.81 22.18
CA LYS A 13 -0.69 -23.18 21.71
C LYS A 13 -2.13 -23.66 21.92
N ALA A 14 -2.75 -23.28 23.04
CA ALA A 14 -4.12 -23.65 23.36
C ALA A 14 -5.17 -22.78 22.64
N ARG A 15 -4.76 -21.74 21.89
CA ARG A 15 -5.66 -20.72 21.31
C ARG A 15 -6.58 -20.05 22.34
N LYS A 16 -6.15 -20.00 23.61
CA LYS A 16 -6.88 -19.39 24.73
C LYS A 16 -6.21 -18.08 25.11
N LEU A 17 -6.29 -17.11 24.20
CA LEU A 17 -5.71 -15.78 24.36
C LEU A 17 -6.65 -14.72 23.80
N GLN A 18 -6.53 -13.51 24.34
CA GLN A 18 -7.26 -12.34 23.87
C GLN A 18 -6.32 -11.42 23.10
N VAL A 19 -6.69 -11.02 21.89
CA VAL A 19 -5.87 -10.16 21.01
C VAL A 19 -6.44 -8.76 20.99
N GLY A 20 -5.61 -7.75 21.27
CA GLY A 20 -5.91 -6.35 21.03
C GLY A 20 -5.29 -5.90 19.72
N VAL A 21 -6.04 -5.23 18.84
CA VAL A 21 -5.51 -4.60 17.62
C VAL A 21 -5.81 -3.12 17.63
N ILE A 22 -4.77 -2.28 17.66
CA ILE A 22 -4.89 -0.82 17.69
C ILE A 22 -4.76 -0.27 16.26
N GLY A 23 -5.78 0.44 15.79
CA GLY A 23 -5.90 0.95 14.43
C GLY A 23 -6.59 -0.06 13.51
N LEU A 24 -7.87 0.15 13.22
CA LEU A 24 -8.73 -0.71 12.40
C LEU A 24 -8.83 -0.20 10.97
N GLY A 25 -7.72 0.32 10.44
CA GLY A 25 -7.58 0.71 9.04
C GLY A 25 -7.27 -0.47 8.12
N TYR A 26 -6.67 -0.15 6.97
CA TYR A 26 -6.30 -1.10 5.91
C TYR A 26 -5.38 -2.25 6.34
N VAL A 27 -4.70 -2.14 7.48
CA VAL A 27 -3.81 -3.18 8.01
C VAL A 27 -4.46 -3.91 9.18
N GLY A 28 -4.89 -3.18 10.22
CA GLY A 28 -5.36 -3.81 11.44
C GLY A 28 -6.71 -4.51 11.34
N LEU A 29 -7.67 -4.03 10.53
CA LEU A 29 -8.96 -4.72 10.40
C LEU A 29 -8.84 -6.06 9.66
N PRO A 30 -8.10 -6.19 8.53
CA PRO A 30 -7.84 -7.51 7.94
C PRO A 30 -7.16 -8.46 8.93
N LEU A 31 -6.13 -8.00 9.64
CA LEU A 31 -5.44 -8.82 10.62
C LEU A 31 -6.36 -9.28 11.77
N ALA A 32 -7.20 -8.37 12.29
CA ALA A 32 -8.20 -8.69 13.29
C ALA A 32 -9.21 -9.73 12.79
N CYS A 33 -9.60 -9.65 11.52
CA CYS A 33 -10.47 -10.65 10.89
C CYS A 33 -9.81 -12.03 10.81
N GLU A 34 -8.52 -12.11 10.43
CA GLU A 34 -7.79 -13.38 10.35
C GLU A 34 -7.71 -14.06 11.73
N PHE A 35 -7.34 -13.33 12.79
CA PHE A 35 -7.31 -13.88 14.15
C PHE A 35 -8.69 -14.33 14.64
N ALA A 36 -9.73 -13.52 14.38
CA ALA A 36 -11.10 -13.86 14.76
C ALA A 36 -11.63 -15.07 13.96
N HIS A 37 -11.23 -15.21 12.70
CA HIS A 37 -11.56 -16.36 11.85
C HIS A 37 -10.89 -17.64 12.33
N ALA A 38 -9.65 -17.55 12.83
CA ALA A 38 -8.94 -18.66 13.48
C ALA A 38 -9.49 -19.03 14.88
N GLY A 39 -10.58 -18.37 15.33
CA GLY A 39 -11.29 -18.70 16.56
C GLY A 39 -10.81 -17.97 17.81
N LEU A 40 -9.96 -16.94 17.66
CA LEU A 40 -9.52 -16.12 18.78
C LEU A 40 -10.53 -15.01 19.10
N HIS A 41 -10.51 -14.52 20.33
CA HIS A 41 -11.25 -13.32 20.72
C HIS A 41 -10.39 -12.09 20.47
N VAL A 42 -10.89 -11.21 19.61
CA VAL A 42 -10.20 -10.00 19.17
C VAL A 42 -10.97 -8.74 19.58
N ILE A 43 -10.27 -7.83 20.23
CA ILE A 43 -10.74 -6.47 20.53
C ILE A 43 -10.00 -5.51 19.60
N GLY A 44 -10.73 -4.93 18.67
CA GLY A 44 -10.26 -3.82 17.86
C GLY A 44 -10.40 -2.50 18.60
N ILE A 45 -9.34 -1.70 18.64
CA ILE A 45 -9.33 -0.34 19.18
C ILE A 45 -9.08 0.66 18.06
N ASP A 46 -9.95 1.64 17.90
CA ASP A 46 -9.75 2.76 16.95
C ASP A 46 -10.29 4.06 17.56
N THR A 47 -9.80 5.20 17.09
CA THR A 47 -10.29 6.53 17.49
C THR A 47 -11.37 7.05 16.55
N ASP A 48 -11.46 6.50 15.33
CA ASP A 48 -12.48 6.82 14.34
C ASP A 48 -13.80 6.11 14.69
N ARG A 49 -14.74 6.88 15.26
CA ARG A 49 -16.08 6.41 15.63
C ARG A 49 -16.84 5.82 14.45
N SER A 50 -16.65 6.33 13.23
CA SER A 50 -17.37 5.83 12.06
C SER A 50 -16.96 4.39 11.72
N ARG A 51 -15.67 4.08 11.82
CA ARG A 51 -15.13 2.72 11.63
C ARG A 51 -15.61 1.77 12.69
N ILE A 52 -15.58 2.19 13.95
CA ILE A 52 -16.05 1.38 15.09
C ILE A 52 -17.51 0.99 14.89
N GLU A 53 -18.37 1.95 14.57
CA GLU A 53 -19.81 1.70 14.38
C GLU A 53 -20.10 0.85 13.14
N ALA A 54 -19.32 1.01 12.06
CA ALA A 54 -19.40 0.13 10.90
C ALA A 54 -19.06 -1.32 11.26
N ILE A 55 -17.98 -1.54 12.02
CA ILE A 55 -17.54 -2.87 12.46
C ILE A 55 -18.57 -3.50 13.39
N LYS A 56 -19.09 -2.77 14.38
CA LYS A 56 -20.15 -3.28 15.27
C LYS A 56 -21.41 -3.73 14.50
N LYS A 57 -21.73 -3.06 13.39
CA LYS A 57 -22.83 -3.43 12.48
C LYS A 57 -22.47 -4.54 11.49
N GLY A 58 -21.24 -5.06 11.53
CA GLY A 58 -20.74 -6.06 10.59
C GLY A 58 -20.58 -5.54 9.15
N LYS A 59 -20.46 -4.22 8.97
CA LYS A 59 -20.31 -3.58 7.66
C LYS A 59 -18.84 -3.21 7.43
N SER A 60 -18.22 -3.82 6.43
CA SER A 60 -16.85 -3.49 6.07
C SER A 60 -16.80 -2.20 5.26
N PHE A 61 -15.84 -1.34 5.60
CA PHE A 61 -15.43 -0.17 4.79
C PHE A 61 -14.13 -0.44 4.02
N ILE A 62 -13.54 -1.63 4.16
CA ILE A 62 -12.34 -2.06 3.44
C ILE A 62 -12.78 -2.98 2.29
N PRO A 63 -12.48 -2.65 1.03
CA PRO A 63 -12.89 -3.45 -0.13
C PRO A 63 -12.48 -4.92 -0.06
N ASP A 64 -11.30 -5.20 0.51
CA ASP A 64 -10.73 -6.55 0.59
C ASP A 64 -11.39 -7.44 1.66
N ILE A 65 -12.27 -6.88 2.51
CA ILE A 65 -13.00 -7.64 3.53
C ILE A 65 -14.49 -7.64 3.19
N PRO A 66 -15.07 -8.78 2.78
CA PRO A 66 -16.50 -8.87 2.54
C PRO A 66 -17.29 -8.62 3.83
N SER A 67 -18.31 -7.75 3.79
CA SER A 67 -19.20 -7.50 4.93
C SER A 67 -19.84 -8.77 5.48
N ARG A 68 -20.09 -9.79 4.63
CA ARG A 68 -20.60 -11.10 5.08
C ARG A 68 -19.65 -11.80 6.06
N LEU A 69 -18.34 -11.75 5.80
CA LEU A 69 -17.32 -12.31 6.68
C LEU A 69 -17.28 -11.53 8.00
N LEU A 70 -17.11 -10.22 7.93
CA LEU A 70 -17.04 -9.35 9.11
C LEU A 70 -18.29 -9.51 10.01
N SER A 71 -19.47 -9.49 9.41
CA SER A 71 -20.74 -9.69 10.11
C SER A 71 -20.81 -11.04 10.82
N SER A 72 -20.26 -12.10 10.23
CA SER A 72 -20.21 -13.42 10.88
C SER A 72 -19.29 -13.46 12.09
N LEU A 73 -18.13 -12.78 12.04
CA LEU A 73 -17.15 -12.72 13.13
C LEU A 73 -17.68 -11.93 14.32
N VAL A 74 -18.38 -10.83 14.05
CA VAL A 74 -19.01 -9.99 15.08
C VAL A 74 -20.17 -10.72 15.76
N ARG A 75 -21.06 -11.38 14.99
CA ARG A 75 -22.15 -12.18 15.56
C ARG A 75 -21.67 -13.32 16.46
N ARG A 76 -20.53 -13.93 16.11
CA ARG A 76 -19.89 -14.98 16.92
C ARG A 76 -19.14 -14.44 18.14
N GLN A 77 -19.09 -13.12 18.32
CA GLN A 77 -18.32 -12.45 19.37
C GLN A 77 -16.81 -12.76 19.34
N ASN A 78 -16.29 -13.14 18.17
CA ASN A 78 -14.85 -13.32 17.95
C ASN A 78 -14.17 -11.99 17.65
N LEU A 79 -14.91 -11.00 17.16
CA LEU A 79 -14.40 -9.65 16.89
C LEU A 79 -15.34 -8.60 17.47
N SER A 80 -14.80 -7.70 18.27
CA SER A 80 -15.49 -6.50 18.76
C SER A 80 -14.65 -5.24 18.46
N ALA A 81 -15.29 -4.07 18.45
CA ALA A 81 -14.61 -2.79 18.25
C ALA A 81 -14.99 -1.79 19.35
N SER A 82 -14.00 -1.05 19.86
CA SER A 82 -14.15 -0.09 20.94
C SER A 82 -13.21 1.10 20.75
N SER A 83 -13.51 2.22 21.40
CA SER A 83 -12.59 3.35 21.54
C SER A 83 -11.86 3.36 22.89
N SER A 84 -12.19 2.44 23.80
CA SER A 84 -11.59 2.38 25.14
C SER A 84 -10.31 1.56 25.14
N PHE A 85 -9.19 2.24 25.38
CA PHE A 85 -7.87 1.63 25.54
C PHE A 85 -7.74 0.83 26.85
N GLU A 86 -8.64 1.00 27.83
CA GLU A 86 -8.62 0.24 29.09
C GLU A 86 -8.75 -1.27 28.87
N LEU A 87 -9.45 -1.66 27.80
CA LEU A 87 -9.62 -3.04 27.39
C LEU A 87 -8.29 -3.73 27.03
N LEU A 88 -7.23 -2.97 26.74
CA LEU A 88 -5.91 -3.53 26.49
C LEU A 88 -5.34 -4.29 27.70
N SER A 89 -5.78 -3.95 28.92
CA SER A 89 -5.39 -4.69 30.13
C SER A 89 -5.87 -6.15 30.12
N THR A 90 -6.93 -6.46 29.38
CA THR A 90 -7.46 -7.83 29.24
C THR A 90 -6.67 -8.64 28.20
N CYS A 91 -6.06 -7.97 27.21
CA CYS A 91 -5.40 -8.61 26.07
C CYS A 91 -4.08 -9.29 26.46
N ASP A 92 -3.84 -10.50 25.94
CA ASP A 92 -2.56 -11.22 26.06
C ASP A 92 -1.55 -10.79 25.00
N VAL A 93 -2.04 -10.45 23.81
CA VAL A 93 -1.23 -9.94 22.70
C VAL A 93 -1.84 -8.63 22.22
N ILE A 94 -1.01 -7.60 22.01
CA ILE A 94 -1.43 -6.29 21.51
C ILE A 94 -0.65 -5.99 20.23
N VAL A 95 -1.36 -5.71 19.15
CA VAL A 95 -0.79 -5.39 17.85
C VAL A 95 -1.06 -3.92 17.50
N ILE A 96 -0.03 -3.18 17.12
CA ILE A 96 -0.10 -1.75 16.78
C ILE A 96 -0.09 -1.60 15.25
N CYS A 97 -1.23 -1.16 14.69
CA CYS A 97 -1.49 -0.99 13.26
C CYS A 97 -1.99 0.44 12.95
N VAL A 98 -1.42 1.44 13.62
CA VAL A 98 -1.77 2.85 13.45
C VAL A 98 -1.10 3.48 12.22
N PRO A 99 -1.65 4.58 11.65
CA PRO A 99 -1.04 5.28 10.53
C PRO A 99 0.34 5.86 10.87
N THR A 100 1.21 5.95 9.86
CA THR A 100 2.56 6.52 9.94
C THR A 100 2.77 7.45 8.74
N PRO A 101 2.13 8.64 8.74
CA PRO A 101 2.23 9.58 7.63
C PRO A 101 3.61 10.25 7.58
N LEU A 102 3.77 11.16 6.62
CA LEU A 102 4.84 12.17 6.66
C LEU A 102 4.25 13.48 7.18
N ASN A 103 5.05 14.28 7.87
CA ASN A 103 4.67 15.61 8.30
C ASN A 103 4.77 16.64 7.14
N LYS A 104 4.50 17.92 7.44
CA LYS A 104 4.50 19.01 6.43
C LYS A 104 5.85 19.21 5.72
N ILE A 105 6.97 18.82 6.34
CA ILE A 105 8.32 18.92 5.76
C ILE A 105 8.80 17.58 5.18
N GLN A 106 7.89 16.61 5.01
CA GLN A 106 8.15 15.26 4.50
C GLN A 106 9.00 14.34 5.39
N ASP A 107 9.08 14.63 6.70
CA ASP A 107 9.74 13.72 7.64
C ASP A 107 8.75 12.67 8.19
N PRO A 108 9.23 11.47 8.58
CA PRO A 108 8.43 10.46 9.28
C PRO A 108 7.68 11.01 10.50
N ASP A 109 6.37 10.82 10.54
CA ASP A 109 5.53 11.14 11.70
C ASP A 109 5.14 9.86 12.45
N ILE A 110 5.80 9.63 13.59
CA ILE A 110 5.55 8.48 14.48
C ILE A 110 4.65 8.82 15.68
N SER A 111 4.03 10.02 15.71
CA SER A 111 3.21 10.47 16.85
C SER A 111 2.05 9.52 17.19
N TYR A 112 1.47 8.87 16.17
CA TYR A 112 0.43 7.85 16.34
C TYR A 112 0.95 6.61 17.06
N ILE A 113 2.17 6.14 16.73
CA ILE A 113 2.82 5.01 17.41
C ILE A 113 3.08 5.39 18.87
N VAL A 114 3.67 6.56 19.11
CA VAL A 114 3.97 7.05 20.47
C VAL A 114 2.69 7.14 21.30
N THR A 115 1.62 7.69 20.74
CA THR A 115 0.31 7.78 21.42
C THR A 115 -0.24 6.39 21.75
N ALA A 116 -0.17 5.43 20.82
CA ALA A 116 -0.62 4.06 21.08
C ALA A 116 0.21 3.39 22.20
N VAL A 117 1.52 3.57 22.20
CA VAL A 117 2.43 3.05 23.24
C VAL A 117 2.14 3.66 24.60
N GLN A 118 1.87 4.97 24.68
CA GLN A 118 1.45 5.62 25.93
C GLN A 118 0.14 5.05 26.47
N GLN A 119 -0.83 4.73 25.61
CA GLN A 119 -2.07 4.08 26.03
C GLN A 119 -1.86 2.63 26.47
N ILE A 120 -0.97 1.89 25.80
CA ILE A 120 -0.54 0.55 26.23
C ILE A 120 0.10 0.63 27.61
N LYS A 121 1.05 1.56 27.82
CA LYS A 121 1.77 1.76 29.08
C LYS A 121 0.85 1.96 30.28
N LYS A 122 -0.24 2.73 30.12
CA LYS A 122 -1.26 2.94 31.16
C LYS A 122 -1.99 1.64 31.54
N ASN A 123 -2.19 0.75 30.58
CA ASN A 123 -2.98 -0.49 30.72
C ASN A 123 -2.12 -1.76 30.72
N LEU A 124 -0.80 -1.59 30.84
CA LEU A 124 0.20 -2.65 30.69
C LEU A 124 0.12 -3.65 31.84
N ARG A 125 0.20 -4.94 31.51
CA ARG A 125 0.29 -6.02 32.50
C ARG A 125 1.40 -7.00 32.15
N ARG A 126 1.97 -7.61 33.19
CA ARG A 126 2.97 -8.68 33.08
C ARG A 126 2.44 -9.82 32.19
N GLY A 127 3.30 -10.34 31.32
CA GLY A 127 3.04 -11.46 30.43
C GLY A 127 2.43 -11.10 29.08
N GLN A 128 2.29 -9.81 28.76
CA GLN A 128 1.84 -9.37 27.45
C GLN A 128 2.94 -9.46 26.38
N LEU A 129 2.51 -9.76 25.15
CA LEU A 129 3.30 -9.59 23.93
C LEU A 129 2.78 -8.38 23.16
N ILE A 130 3.64 -7.41 22.91
CA ILE A 130 3.36 -6.21 22.12
C ILE A 130 4.06 -6.38 20.77
N ILE A 131 3.36 -6.10 19.68
CA ILE A 131 3.89 -6.21 18.32
C ILE A 131 3.61 -4.92 17.56
N LEU A 132 4.66 -4.26 17.07
CA LEU A 132 4.53 -3.15 16.15
C LEU A 132 4.42 -3.69 14.72
N GLU A 133 3.32 -3.37 14.01
CA GLU A 133 3.17 -3.66 12.58
C GLU A 133 3.19 -2.42 11.69
N SER A 134 2.87 -1.25 12.26
CA SER A 134 2.99 0.03 11.56
C SER A 134 4.38 0.21 10.96
N THR A 135 4.46 0.48 9.65
CA THR A 135 5.73 0.74 8.97
C THR A 135 6.48 1.88 9.64
N THR A 136 7.76 1.70 9.90
CA THR A 136 8.60 2.72 10.54
C THR A 136 10.07 2.55 10.14
N TYR A 137 10.96 3.36 10.71
CA TYR A 137 12.39 3.29 10.45
C TYR A 137 13.11 2.32 11.40
N PRO A 138 14.26 1.73 10.97
CA PRO A 138 15.07 0.87 11.83
C PRO A 138 15.46 1.59 13.12
N GLY A 139 15.11 0.98 14.24
CA GLY A 139 15.34 1.51 15.58
C GLY A 139 14.09 1.95 16.32
N THR A 140 12.95 2.22 15.67
CA THR A 140 11.74 2.69 16.40
C THR A 140 11.32 1.74 17.52
N THR A 141 11.33 0.43 17.29
CA THR A 141 10.92 -0.52 18.32
C THR A 141 11.86 -0.52 19.53
N GLU A 142 13.18 -0.41 19.32
CA GLU A 142 14.18 -0.47 20.40
C GLU A 142 14.48 0.90 21.04
N GLU A 143 14.44 1.97 20.26
CA GLU A 143 14.86 3.32 20.68
C GLU A 143 13.68 4.14 21.19
N VAL A 144 12.44 3.81 20.78
CA VAL A 144 11.23 4.56 21.17
C VAL A 144 10.28 3.72 22.01
N ILE A 145 9.92 2.50 21.56
CA ILE A 145 8.89 1.70 22.25
C ILE A 145 9.45 1.00 23.50
N LEU A 146 10.60 0.37 23.37
CA LEU A 146 11.21 -0.40 24.47
C LEU A 146 11.40 0.43 25.75
N PRO A 147 11.98 1.66 25.73
CA PRO A 147 12.15 2.46 26.94
C PRO A 147 10.82 2.77 27.66
N GLU A 148 9.79 3.13 26.89
CA GLU A 148 8.45 3.44 27.42
C GLU A 148 7.80 2.24 28.14
N LEU A 149 8.02 1.03 27.64
CA LEU A 149 7.48 -0.20 28.25
C LEU A 149 8.25 -0.63 29.50
N GLU A 150 9.56 -0.33 29.59
CA GLU A 150 10.40 -0.70 30.74
C GLU A 150 10.38 0.32 31.89
N GLU A 151 9.88 1.54 31.65
CA GLU A 151 9.83 2.61 32.65
C GLU A 151 9.03 2.23 33.91
N ARG A 152 8.03 1.34 33.79
CA ARG A 152 7.24 0.83 34.93
C ARG A 152 7.94 -0.28 35.73
N GLY A 153 9.24 -0.49 35.53
CA GLY A 153 10.04 -1.50 36.22
C GLY A 153 9.88 -2.93 35.68
N LEU A 154 9.12 -3.12 34.60
CA LEU A 154 9.05 -4.39 33.87
C LEU A 154 10.25 -4.51 32.93
N ARG A 155 10.67 -5.74 32.61
CA ARG A 155 11.74 -6.01 31.65
C ARG A 155 11.26 -6.79 30.44
N VAL A 156 11.55 -6.28 29.24
CA VAL A 156 11.26 -6.98 27.98
C VAL A 156 12.17 -8.21 27.86
N GLY A 157 11.61 -9.32 27.40
CA GLY A 157 12.24 -10.64 27.38
C GLY A 157 12.12 -11.43 28.68
N ARG A 158 11.68 -10.81 29.78
CA ARG A 158 11.46 -11.49 31.07
C ARG A 158 10.00 -11.43 31.51
N ASP A 159 9.46 -10.22 31.59
CA ASP A 159 8.16 -9.88 32.16
C ASP A 159 7.16 -9.47 31.08
N LEU A 160 7.66 -8.92 29.97
CA LEU A 160 6.93 -8.53 28.76
C LEU A 160 7.68 -9.01 27.52
N PHE A 161 7.02 -8.99 26.37
CA PHE A 161 7.64 -9.36 25.09
C PHE A 161 7.33 -8.30 24.04
N LEU A 162 8.32 -7.95 23.22
CA LEU A 162 8.20 -6.91 22.21
C LEU A 162 8.77 -7.40 20.88
N CYS A 163 7.97 -7.28 19.83
CA CYS A 163 8.36 -7.62 18.46
C CYS A 163 7.99 -6.51 17.47
N PHE A 164 8.62 -6.60 16.30
CA PHE A 164 8.21 -5.92 15.09
C PHE A 164 7.84 -6.97 14.03
N SER A 165 6.76 -6.73 13.30
CA SER A 165 6.34 -7.58 12.19
C SER A 165 5.71 -6.73 11.09
N PRO A 166 6.41 -6.46 9.98
CA PRO A 166 5.88 -5.55 8.98
C PRO A 166 4.69 -6.14 8.24
N GLU A 167 3.71 -5.29 7.93
CA GLU A 167 2.68 -5.63 6.96
C GLU A 167 3.23 -5.62 5.52
N ARG A 168 2.83 -6.61 4.73
CA ARG A 168 3.30 -6.89 3.37
C ARG A 168 2.15 -7.10 2.37
N ILE A 169 0.91 -6.79 2.75
CA ILE A 169 -0.28 -6.82 1.88
C ILE A 169 -0.03 -6.06 0.56
N ASP A 170 -0.43 -6.69 -0.54
CA ASP A 170 -0.54 -6.09 -1.85
C ASP A 170 -2.03 -5.96 -2.24
N PRO A 171 -2.61 -4.74 -2.21
CA PRO A 171 -4.05 -4.54 -2.46
C PRO A 171 -4.52 -5.10 -3.80
N ALA A 172 -5.73 -5.68 -3.83
CA ALA A 172 -6.34 -6.30 -5.00
C ALA A 172 -5.49 -7.43 -5.66
N ASN A 173 -4.57 -8.04 -4.92
CA ASN A 173 -3.83 -9.21 -5.42
C ASN A 173 -4.68 -10.49 -5.25
N PRO A 174 -5.05 -11.19 -6.34
CA PRO A 174 -5.89 -12.37 -6.23
C PRO A 174 -5.16 -13.60 -5.69
N LYS A 175 -3.82 -13.63 -5.82
CA LYS A 175 -2.97 -14.76 -5.42
C LYS A 175 -2.51 -14.64 -3.97
N PHE A 176 -2.16 -13.43 -3.55
CA PHE A 176 -1.59 -13.17 -2.23
C PHE A 176 -2.56 -12.35 -1.39
N ARG A 177 -3.08 -12.96 -0.31
CA ARG A 177 -3.97 -12.36 0.69
C ARG A 177 -3.27 -12.36 2.05
N ALA A 178 -3.80 -11.61 3.01
CA ALA A 178 -3.22 -11.52 4.36
C ALA A 178 -2.88 -12.91 4.95
N GLY A 179 -3.75 -13.91 4.79
CA GLY A 179 -3.57 -15.27 5.28
C GLY A 179 -2.50 -16.15 4.61
N ASN A 180 -1.89 -15.75 3.48
CA ASN A 180 -0.89 -16.57 2.77
C ASN A 180 0.42 -15.86 2.43
N ILE A 181 0.56 -14.60 2.81
CA ILE A 181 1.80 -13.85 2.66
C ILE A 181 2.73 -14.23 3.82
N PRO A 182 3.99 -14.64 3.55
CA PRO A 182 4.94 -14.94 4.61
C PRO A 182 5.14 -13.73 5.53
N LYS A 183 5.00 -13.91 6.84
CA LYS A 183 5.18 -12.83 7.81
C LYS A 183 6.60 -12.82 8.33
N VAL A 184 7.26 -11.66 8.33
CA VAL A 184 8.59 -11.49 8.96
C VAL A 184 8.38 -11.11 10.42
N VAL A 185 9.13 -11.70 11.35
CA VAL A 185 9.03 -11.37 12.77
C VAL A 185 10.44 -11.22 13.36
N GLY A 186 10.71 -10.07 13.95
CA GLY A 186 11.91 -9.82 14.74
C GLY A 186 11.53 -9.36 16.13
N GLY A 187 12.03 -10.03 17.16
CA GLY A 187 11.86 -9.65 18.56
C GLY A 187 13.07 -8.92 19.13
N VAL A 188 12.86 -8.12 20.18
CA VAL A 188 13.96 -7.49 20.94
C VAL A 188 14.91 -8.54 21.54
N THR A 189 14.38 -9.73 21.82
CA THR A 189 15.16 -10.92 22.21
C THR A 189 14.76 -12.12 21.36
N SER A 190 15.60 -13.16 21.36
CA SER A 190 15.28 -14.44 20.72
C SER A 190 13.98 -15.05 21.26
N LEU A 191 13.71 -14.90 22.56
CA LEU A 191 12.47 -15.36 23.19
C LEU A 191 11.25 -14.56 22.70
N CYS A 192 11.37 -13.24 22.56
CA CYS A 192 10.30 -12.43 21.95
C CYS A 192 10.01 -12.91 20.53
N THR A 193 11.04 -13.12 19.73
CA THR A 193 10.92 -13.65 18.35
C THR A 193 10.17 -14.98 18.34
N GLN A 194 10.53 -15.92 19.20
CA GLN A 194 9.85 -17.22 19.30
C GLN A 194 8.37 -17.09 19.65
N LEU A 195 8.02 -16.17 20.54
CA LEU A 195 6.62 -15.92 20.94
C LEU A 195 5.83 -15.24 19.81
N GLY A 196 6.42 -14.24 19.15
CA GLY A 196 5.82 -13.59 17.98
C GLY A 196 5.60 -14.57 16.84
N VAL A 197 6.58 -15.43 16.55
CA VAL A 197 6.45 -16.49 15.54
C VAL A 197 5.31 -17.44 15.89
N ALA A 198 5.28 -17.96 17.11
CA ALA A 198 4.21 -18.85 17.55
C ALA A 198 2.83 -18.20 17.49
N PHE A 199 2.74 -16.89 17.74
CA PHE A 199 1.49 -16.13 17.66
C PHE A 199 1.00 -15.99 16.21
N TYR A 200 1.84 -15.55 15.27
CA TYR A 200 1.42 -15.43 13.86
C TYR A 200 1.19 -16.79 13.19
N GLN A 201 1.85 -17.85 13.65
CA GLN A 201 1.58 -19.22 13.19
C GLN A 201 0.16 -19.72 13.50
N LEU A 202 -0.61 -18.99 14.32
CA LEU A 202 -2.04 -19.30 14.52
C LEU A 202 -2.90 -19.00 13.30
N ILE A 203 -2.44 -18.07 12.44
CA ILE A 203 -3.19 -17.60 11.26
C ILE A 203 -2.41 -17.75 9.94
N LEU A 204 -1.10 -18.06 9.99
CA LEU A 204 -0.23 -18.13 8.82
C LEU A 204 0.65 -19.38 8.82
N ASP A 205 0.76 -20.03 7.66
CA ASP A 205 1.61 -21.22 7.51
C ASP A 205 3.11 -20.89 7.55
N LYS A 206 3.49 -19.73 7.00
CA LYS A 206 4.91 -19.34 6.84
C LYS A 206 5.21 -18.06 7.61
N VAL A 207 5.96 -18.21 8.69
CA VAL A 207 6.51 -17.09 9.48
C VAL A 207 8.03 -17.18 9.48
N ILE A 208 8.69 -16.08 9.10
CA ILE A 208 10.12 -15.95 8.92
C ILE A 208 10.72 -15.20 10.11
N PRO A 209 11.38 -15.89 11.06
CA PRO A 209 12.10 -15.22 12.12
C PRO A 209 13.33 -14.49 11.56
N VAL A 210 13.61 -13.31 12.09
CA VAL A 210 14.88 -12.59 11.89
C VAL A 210 15.51 -12.27 13.23
N SER A 211 16.78 -11.87 13.21
CA SER A 211 17.62 -11.73 14.40
C SER A 211 17.23 -10.58 15.33
N SER A 212 16.57 -9.54 14.83
CA SER A 212 16.21 -8.35 15.62
C SER A 212 15.00 -7.62 15.02
N THR A 213 14.40 -6.73 15.81
CA THR A 213 13.38 -5.79 15.34
C THR A 213 13.95 -4.87 14.25
N ARG A 214 15.19 -4.37 14.39
CA ARG A 214 15.84 -3.54 13.35
C ARG A 214 15.92 -4.23 11.99
N THR A 215 16.26 -5.53 11.97
CA THR A 215 16.29 -6.32 10.72
C THR A 215 14.88 -6.43 10.12
N ALA A 216 13.86 -6.65 10.95
CA ALA A 216 12.48 -6.74 10.49
C ALA A 216 11.94 -5.38 9.97
N GLU A 217 12.26 -4.27 10.65
CA GLU A 217 11.95 -2.89 10.23
C GLU A 217 12.60 -2.57 8.87
N MET A 218 13.91 -2.82 8.75
CA MET A 218 14.67 -2.58 7.53
C MET A 218 14.16 -3.42 6.34
N THR A 219 13.69 -4.64 6.59
CA THR A 219 13.18 -5.53 5.52
C THR A 219 12.04 -4.87 4.75
N LYS A 220 11.10 -4.22 5.46
CA LYS A 220 9.97 -3.54 4.82
C LYS A 220 10.42 -2.36 3.96
N LEU A 221 11.35 -1.56 4.48
CA LEU A 221 11.86 -0.40 3.75
C LEU A 221 12.63 -0.84 2.51
N LEU A 222 13.45 -1.90 2.63
CA LEU A 222 14.19 -2.46 1.51
C LEU A 222 13.25 -2.95 0.40
N GLU A 223 12.16 -3.64 0.73
CA GLU A 223 11.16 -4.11 -0.25
C GLU A 223 10.58 -2.95 -1.07
N ASN A 224 10.20 -1.85 -0.42
CA ASN A 224 9.60 -0.69 -1.09
C ASN A 224 10.64 0.19 -1.79
N THR A 225 11.84 0.36 -1.22
CA THR A 225 12.98 1.03 -1.86
C THR A 225 13.39 0.30 -3.15
N PHE A 226 13.51 -1.02 -3.09
CA PHE A 226 13.83 -1.83 -4.26
C PHE A 226 12.78 -1.64 -5.36
N ARG A 227 11.49 -1.63 -5.00
CA ARG A 227 10.40 -1.40 -5.96
C ARG A 227 10.45 -0.01 -6.59
N ILE A 228 10.58 1.08 -5.81
CA ILE A 228 10.58 2.45 -6.38
C ILE A 228 11.80 2.68 -7.28
N VAL A 229 12.97 2.17 -6.90
CA VAL A 229 14.22 2.35 -7.66
C VAL A 229 14.12 1.67 -9.02
N ASN A 230 13.65 0.42 -9.08
CA ASN A 230 13.52 -0.27 -10.35
C ASN A 230 12.41 0.30 -11.23
N ILE A 231 11.30 0.81 -10.66
CA ILE A 231 10.30 1.54 -11.46
C ILE A 231 10.91 2.82 -12.03
N GLY A 232 11.68 3.57 -11.24
CA GLY A 232 12.39 4.77 -11.69
C GLY A 232 13.36 4.47 -12.84
N LEU A 233 14.18 3.43 -12.69
CA LEU A 233 15.10 2.97 -13.74
C LEU A 233 14.37 2.66 -15.04
N ILE A 234 13.30 1.86 -15.00
CA ILE A 234 12.57 1.49 -16.21
C ILE A 234 11.82 2.67 -16.83
N ASN A 235 11.32 3.60 -16.02
CA ASN A 235 10.71 4.84 -16.50
C ASN A 235 11.73 5.72 -17.25
N GLU A 236 12.93 5.91 -16.70
CA GLU A 236 14.01 6.63 -17.38
C GLU A 236 14.37 5.96 -18.70
N LEU A 237 14.57 4.64 -18.70
CA LEU A 237 14.87 3.89 -19.92
C LEU A 237 13.74 3.94 -20.96
N ALA A 238 12.47 4.06 -20.56
CA ALA A 238 11.36 4.25 -21.49
C ALA A 238 11.50 5.57 -22.27
N THR A 239 11.89 6.66 -21.60
CA THR A 239 12.13 7.95 -22.26
C THR A 239 13.28 7.88 -23.26
N VAL A 240 14.35 7.16 -22.92
CA VAL A 240 15.52 6.95 -23.79
C VAL A 240 15.13 6.08 -24.99
N ALA A 241 14.43 4.96 -24.76
CA ALA A 241 13.95 4.07 -25.81
C ALA A 241 13.05 4.81 -26.81
N GLN A 242 12.16 5.68 -26.32
CA GLN A 242 11.32 6.53 -27.18
C GLN A 242 12.16 7.49 -28.05
N ALA A 243 13.23 8.08 -27.52
CA ALA A 243 14.13 8.93 -28.31
C ALA A 243 14.93 8.13 -29.37
N LEU A 244 15.22 6.86 -29.10
CA LEU A 244 15.88 5.94 -30.03
C LEU A 244 14.93 5.26 -31.03
N GLY A 245 13.61 5.46 -30.90
CA GLY A 245 12.62 4.76 -31.72
C GLY A 245 12.47 3.26 -31.41
N ILE A 246 12.82 2.85 -30.19
CA ILE A 246 12.79 1.46 -29.72
C ILE A 246 11.57 1.21 -28.82
N ASP A 247 10.93 0.06 -28.95
CA ASP A 247 9.82 -0.38 -28.10
C ASP A 247 10.34 -0.92 -26.77
N ILE A 248 10.29 -0.11 -25.70
CA ILE A 248 10.78 -0.49 -24.38
C ILE A 248 10.08 -1.75 -23.83
N TRP A 249 8.81 -1.98 -24.19
CA TRP A 249 8.08 -3.16 -23.74
C TRP A 249 8.62 -4.43 -24.37
N GLU A 250 8.98 -4.39 -25.66
CA GLU A 250 9.63 -5.51 -26.34
C GLU A 250 10.99 -5.80 -25.71
N VAL A 251 11.78 -4.77 -25.42
CA VAL A 251 13.09 -4.90 -24.75
C VAL A 251 12.95 -5.58 -23.38
N ILE A 252 11.98 -5.17 -22.56
CA ILE A 252 11.74 -5.77 -21.24
C ILE A 252 11.32 -7.23 -21.38
N GLU A 253 10.40 -7.56 -22.29
CA GLU A 253 9.95 -8.94 -22.49
C GLU A 253 11.09 -9.84 -23.01
N ALA A 254 11.93 -9.33 -23.92
CA ALA A 254 13.12 -10.04 -24.38
C ALA A 254 14.12 -10.26 -23.23
N ALA A 255 14.39 -9.23 -22.42
CA ALA A 255 15.27 -9.36 -21.25
C ALA A 255 14.72 -10.33 -20.20
N ASN A 256 13.39 -10.39 -20.03
CA ASN A 256 12.70 -11.31 -19.13
C ASN A 256 12.82 -12.79 -19.53
N THR A 257 13.27 -13.10 -20.75
CA THR A 257 13.60 -14.49 -21.14
C THR A 257 14.89 -15.00 -20.48
N LYS A 258 15.72 -14.10 -19.95
CA LYS A 258 16.95 -14.48 -19.24
C LYS A 258 16.59 -15.12 -17.89
N PRO A 259 17.01 -16.37 -17.62
CA PRO A 259 16.53 -17.11 -16.45
C PRO A 259 17.09 -16.62 -15.10
N PHE A 260 18.02 -15.66 -15.09
CA PHE A 260 18.64 -15.13 -13.88
C PHE A 260 19.05 -13.67 -14.04
N GLY A 261 19.13 -12.95 -12.91
CA GLY A 261 19.68 -11.59 -12.85
C GLY A 261 18.80 -10.50 -13.45
N PHE A 262 17.58 -10.83 -13.92
CA PHE A 262 16.61 -9.86 -14.39
C PHE A 262 15.25 -10.17 -13.78
N MET A 263 14.67 -9.19 -13.10
CA MET A 263 13.30 -9.24 -12.63
C MET A 263 12.57 -8.05 -13.27
N PRO A 264 11.51 -8.30 -14.06
CA PRO A 264 10.92 -7.26 -14.88
C PRO A 264 10.19 -6.24 -14.00
N PHE A 265 10.50 -4.97 -14.25
CA PHE A 265 9.67 -3.83 -13.89
C PHE A 265 9.18 -3.20 -15.18
N TYR A 266 8.08 -2.46 -15.09
CA TYR A 266 7.38 -1.94 -16.26
C TYR A 266 7.20 -0.44 -16.14
N PRO A 267 7.35 0.31 -17.25
CA PRO A 267 7.17 1.75 -17.23
C PRO A 267 5.68 2.10 -17.05
N GLY A 268 5.42 3.35 -16.70
CA GLY A 268 4.05 3.82 -16.55
C GLY A 268 3.93 5.32 -16.37
N PRO A 269 2.73 5.83 -16.07
CA PRO A 269 2.47 7.26 -15.89
C PRO A 269 3.11 7.87 -14.63
N GLY A 270 3.81 7.06 -13.83
CA GLY A 270 4.33 7.42 -12.53
C GLY A 270 3.99 6.37 -11.47
N VAL A 271 4.33 6.68 -10.24
CA VAL A 271 4.12 5.83 -9.06
C VAL A 271 3.09 6.49 -8.16
N GLY A 272 2.07 5.74 -7.73
CA GLY A 272 1.08 6.22 -6.77
C GLY A 272 0.84 5.26 -5.61
N GLY A 273 -0.12 5.62 -4.77
CA GLY A 273 -0.39 4.95 -3.50
C GLY A 273 0.62 5.32 -2.41
N HIS A 274 0.27 5.06 -1.15
CA HIS A 274 1.05 5.55 -0.01
C HIS A 274 2.41 4.87 0.17
N CYS A 275 2.48 3.54 0.12
CA CYS A 275 3.67 2.82 0.62
C CYS A 275 4.94 3.07 -0.23
N ILE A 276 4.81 3.16 -1.56
CA ILE A 276 5.99 3.30 -2.43
C ILE A 276 6.58 4.70 -2.34
N GLY A 277 5.73 5.73 -2.28
CA GLY A 277 6.16 7.11 -2.19
C GLY A 277 6.66 7.53 -0.80
N ILE A 278 6.18 6.88 0.27
CA ILE A 278 6.44 7.28 1.66
C ILE A 278 7.54 6.44 2.31
N ASP A 279 7.46 5.11 2.26
CA ASP A 279 8.35 4.24 3.04
C ASP A 279 9.85 4.46 2.74
N PRO A 280 10.29 4.66 1.48
CA PRO A 280 11.70 4.96 1.19
C PRO A 280 12.21 6.24 1.87
N VAL A 281 11.33 7.20 2.15
CA VAL A 281 11.68 8.45 2.86
C VAL A 281 12.08 8.17 4.30
N TYR A 282 11.49 7.16 4.95
CA TYR A 282 11.86 6.75 6.31
C TYR A 282 13.31 6.25 6.35
N LEU A 283 13.74 5.50 5.34
CA LEU A 283 15.11 5.01 5.24
C LEU A 283 16.09 6.16 4.95
N SER A 284 15.76 7.04 4.00
CA SER A 284 16.55 8.24 3.73
C SER A 284 16.71 9.10 4.98
N TRP A 285 15.63 9.32 5.73
CA TRP A 285 15.63 10.11 6.96
C TRP A 285 16.57 9.51 8.03
N LYS A 286 16.44 8.20 8.32
CA LYS A 286 17.30 7.53 9.30
C LYS A 286 18.76 7.51 8.85
N ALA A 287 19.03 7.29 7.56
CA ALA A 287 20.38 7.31 7.01
C ALA A 287 21.07 8.67 7.16
N ARG A 288 20.34 9.78 6.93
CA ARG A 288 20.87 11.15 7.12
C ARG A 288 21.32 11.42 8.56
N HIS A 289 20.61 10.88 9.54
CA HIS A 289 20.99 10.99 10.96
C HIS A 289 22.31 10.27 11.28
N HIS A 290 22.75 9.36 10.41
CA HIS A 290 24.04 8.68 10.48
C HIS A 290 25.04 9.19 9.42
N GLY A 291 24.82 10.39 8.88
CA GLY A 291 25.73 11.01 7.91
C GLY A 291 25.79 10.28 6.56
N LYS A 292 24.76 9.50 6.21
CA LYS A 292 24.68 8.77 4.94
C LYS A 292 23.58 9.36 4.05
N ALA A 293 23.91 9.62 2.79
CA ALA A 293 22.95 9.97 1.76
C ALA A 293 22.53 8.72 0.97
N VAL A 294 21.22 8.53 0.76
CA VAL A 294 20.69 7.42 -0.04
C VAL A 294 20.29 7.94 -1.43
N GLN A 295 21.29 8.18 -2.27
CA GLN A 295 21.14 8.89 -3.56
C GLN A 295 20.14 8.22 -4.51
N PHE A 296 20.16 6.89 -4.60
CA PHE A 296 19.24 6.15 -5.47
C PHE A 296 17.77 6.35 -5.13
N ILE A 297 17.43 6.52 -3.85
CA ILE A 297 16.05 6.79 -3.44
C ILE A 297 15.59 8.15 -3.98
N GLU A 298 16.41 9.18 -3.79
CA GLU A 298 16.06 10.54 -4.24
C GLU A 298 15.99 10.63 -5.77
N LEU A 299 16.93 10.00 -6.49
CA LEU A 299 16.91 9.95 -7.95
C LEU A 299 15.67 9.21 -8.47
N ALA A 300 15.35 8.05 -7.90
CA ALA A 300 14.17 7.29 -8.28
C ALA A 300 12.88 8.07 -8.01
N ARG A 301 12.80 8.80 -6.89
CA ARG A 301 11.65 9.69 -6.60
C ARG A 301 11.54 10.77 -7.68
N LEU A 302 12.63 11.49 -7.97
CA LEU A 302 12.66 12.54 -8.99
C LEU A 302 12.15 12.04 -10.35
N ILE A 303 12.73 10.95 -10.87
CA ILE A 303 12.34 10.37 -12.16
C ILE A 303 10.85 9.99 -12.15
N ASN A 304 10.40 9.29 -11.11
CA ASN A 304 9.00 8.85 -11.02
C ASN A 304 8.01 10.02 -10.93
N THR A 305 8.38 11.11 -10.25
CA THR A 305 7.55 12.34 -10.18
C THR A 305 7.54 13.14 -11.47
N GLN A 306 8.50 12.93 -12.38
CA GLN A 306 8.54 13.58 -13.69
C GLN A 306 7.68 12.85 -14.74
N MET A 307 7.37 11.57 -14.53
CA MET A 307 6.59 10.78 -15.50
C MET A 307 5.21 11.38 -15.83
N PRO A 308 4.42 11.93 -14.89
CA PRO A 308 3.19 12.64 -15.23
C PRO A 308 3.40 13.75 -16.27
N ASN A 309 4.44 14.57 -16.13
CA ASN A 309 4.79 15.62 -17.10
C ASN A 309 5.15 15.02 -18.45
N TYR A 310 6.00 13.99 -18.45
CA TYR A 310 6.38 13.31 -19.68
C TYR A 310 5.17 12.74 -20.44
N ILE A 311 4.20 12.14 -19.73
CA ILE A 311 2.95 11.66 -20.34
C ILE A 311 2.14 12.81 -20.94
N VAL A 312 2.04 13.94 -20.24
CA VAL A 312 1.34 15.14 -20.74
C VAL A 312 1.99 15.66 -22.01
N GLU A 313 3.32 15.82 -22.03
CA GLU A 313 4.08 16.25 -23.21
C GLU A 313 3.84 15.29 -24.39
N ARG A 314 3.95 13.97 -24.17
CA ARG A 314 3.67 12.97 -25.20
C ARG A 314 2.23 13.06 -25.72
N ALA A 315 1.24 13.29 -24.85
CA ALA A 315 -0.14 13.50 -25.26
C ALA A 315 -0.30 14.73 -26.16
N VAL A 316 0.38 15.85 -25.82
CA VAL A 316 0.40 17.07 -26.65
C VAL A 316 1.03 16.79 -28.02
N TYR A 317 2.18 16.10 -28.06
CA TYR A 317 2.82 15.74 -29.34
C TYR A 317 1.91 14.85 -30.19
N LEU A 318 1.27 13.85 -29.60
CA LEU A 318 0.37 12.93 -30.31
C LEU A 318 -0.86 13.63 -30.87
N LEU A 319 -1.46 14.56 -30.12
CA LEU A 319 -2.56 15.39 -30.63
C LEU A 319 -2.13 16.21 -31.86
N ASN A 320 -0.96 16.85 -31.80
CA ASN A 320 -0.44 17.64 -32.91
C ASN A 320 -0.10 16.76 -34.13
N GLU A 321 0.62 15.67 -33.93
CA GLU A 321 1.14 14.84 -35.01
C GLU A 321 0.04 14.00 -35.66
N ARG A 322 -0.84 13.38 -34.86
CA ARG A 322 -1.78 12.34 -35.31
C ARG A 322 -3.20 12.85 -35.51
N VAL A 323 -3.63 13.82 -34.71
CA VAL A 323 -4.99 14.40 -34.77
C VAL A 323 -4.99 15.77 -35.46
N LYS A 324 -3.81 16.38 -35.67
CA LYS A 324 -3.63 17.72 -36.24
C LYS A 324 -4.37 18.79 -35.43
N LYS A 325 -4.30 18.69 -34.09
CA LYS A 325 -4.87 19.65 -33.13
C LYS A 325 -3.88 19.97 -32.02
N GLY A 326 -3.92 21.23 -31.56
CA GLY A 326 -3.27 21.61 -30.30
C GLY A 326 -4.03 21.08 -29.08
N VAL A 327 -3.40 21.12 -27.91
CA VAL A 327 -4.00 20.63 -26.65
C VAL A 327 -5.17 21.49 -26.17
N PHE A 328 -5.09 22.80 -26.37
CA PHE A 328 -6.16 23.73 -26.02
C PHE A 328 -7.45 23.40 -26.78
N GLY A 329 -8.54 23.17 -26.04
CA GLY A 329 -9.84 22.80 -26.60
C GLY A 329 -9.96 21.35 -27.10
N SER A 330 -8.88 20.55 -27.05
CA SER A 330 -8.95 19.12 -27.40
C SER A 330 -9.76 18.33 -26.38
N LYS A 331 -10.56 17.37 -26.86
CA LYS A 331 -11.33 16.46 -25.99
C LYS A 331 -10.52 15.23 -25.64
N ILE A 332 -10.19 15.07 -24.36
CA ILE A 332 -9.35 13.96 -23.88
C ILE A 332 -10.16 13.11 -22.90
N LEU A 333 -10.18 11.81 -23.11
CA LEU A 333 -10.71 10.85 -22.14
C LEU A 333 -9.58 10.13 -21.42
N ALA A 334 -9.42 10.40 -20.13
CA ALA A 334 -8.58 9.62 -19.24
C ALA A 334 -9.30 8.32 -18.83
N VAL A 335 -8.73 7.17 -19.17
CA VAL A 335 -9.27 5.85 -18.77
C VAL A 335 -8.48 5.33 -17.58
N GLY A 336 -9.16 5.26 -16.43
CA GLY A 336 -8.59 4.90 -15.13
C GLY A 336 -8.02 6.11 -14.39
N VAL A 337 -8.39 6.25 -13.11
CA VAL A 337 -7.90 7.31 -12.21
C VAL A 337 -7.38 6.76 -10.89
N ALA A 338 -7.69 5.51 -10.56
CA ALA A 338 -7.07 4.81 -9.42
C ALA A 338 -5.56 4.66 -9.61
N TYR A 339 -4.80 4.67 -8.50
CA TYR A 339 -3.34 4.56 -8.56
C TYR A 339 -2.85 3.17 -9.03
N LYS A 340 -3.70 2.14 -8.87
CA LYS A 340 -3.45 0.75 -9.25
C LYS A 340 -4.71 0.15 -9.90
N ALA A 341 -4.51 -0.85 -10.76
CA ALA A 341 -5.60 -1.62 -11.33
C ALA A 341 -6.49 -2.25 -10.25
N ASN A 342 -7.79 -2.23 -10.49
CA ASN A 342 -8.85 -2.90 -9.71
C ASN A 342 -9.07 -2.41 -8.27
N VAL A 343 -8.49 -1.28 -7.88
CA VAL A 343 -8.78 -0.60 -6.61
C VAL A 343 -9.56 0.70 -6.85
N SER A 344 -10.20 1.23 -5.81
CA SER A 344 -10.91 2.52 -5.83
C SER A 344 -10.11 3.67 -5.21
N ASP A 345 -8.82 3.44 -4.95
CA ASP A 345 -7.97 4.38 -4.24
C ASP A 345 -7.25 5.31 -5.23
N VAL A 346 -7.41 6.61 -5.03
CA VAL A 346 -6.87 7.68 -5.88
C VAL A 346 -5.76 8.48 -5.20
N ARG A 347 -5.38 8.11 -3.97
CA ARG A 347 -4.35 8.83 -3.21
C ARG A 347 -3.01 8.72 -3.93
N GLU A 348 -2.35 9.87 -4.11
CA GLU A 348 -1.10 10.00 -4.87
C GLU A 348 -1.19 9.42 -6.29
N SER A 349 -2.38 9.37 -6.91
CA SER A 349 -2.52 8.79 -8.25
C SER A 349 -1.89 9.68 -9.32
N PRO A 350 -0.96 9.19 -10.15
CA PRO A 350 -0.37 9.99 -11.24
C PRO A 350 -1.43 10.39 -12.28
N ALA A 351 -2.52 9.63 -12.41
CA ALA A 351 -3.59 9.96 -13.33
C ALA A 351 -4.30 11.27 -12.97
N VAL A 352 -4.41 11.57 -11.67
CA VAL A 352 -5.00 12.81 -11.17
C VAL A 352 -4.14 14.01 -11.58
N GLU A 353 -2.83 13.92 -11.37
CA GLU A 353 -1.88 14.97 -11.77
C GLU A 353 -1.89 15.21 -13.28
N ILE A 354 -1.91 14.14 -14.08
CA ILE A 354 -1.96 14.22 -15.55
C ILE A 354 -3.24 14.95 -16.01
N ILE A 355 -4.40 14.61 -15.42
CA ILE A 355 -5.68 15.26 -15.75
C ILE A 355 -5.62 16.75 -15.40
N ASP A 356 -5.06 17.10 -14.25
CA ASP A 356 -4.98 18.48 -13.78
C ASP A 356 -4.16 19.34 -14.75
N ARG A 357 -2.94 18.88 -15.07
CA ARG A 357 -2.04 19.54 -16.02
C ARG A 357 -2.62 19.68 -17.42
N LEU A 358 -3.31 18.67 -17.93
CA LEU A 358 -4.00 18.78 -19.22
C LEU A 358 -5.11 19.83 -19.21
N LYS A 359 -5.83 19.97 -18.08
CA LYS A 359 -6.86 21.01 -17.92
C LYS A 359 -6.25 22.40 -17.79
N GLU A 360 -5.11 22.54 -17.12
CA GLU A 360 -4.35 23.81 -17.07
C GLU A 360 -3.91 24.26 -18.46
N LEU A 361 -3.57 23.30 -19.35
CA LEU A 361 -3.29 23.55 -20.77
C LEU A 361 -4.56 23.84 -21.61
N GLY A 362 -5.74 23.90 -21.00
CA GLY A 362 -7.01 24.20 -21.64
C GLY A 362 -7.68 23.03 -22.36
N ALA A 363 -7.27 21.79 -22.11
CA ALA A 363 -7.95 20.62 -22.66
C ALA A 363 -9.29 20.36 -21.96
N HIS A 364 -10.26 19.83 -22.71
CA HIS A 364 -11.52 19.33 -22.15
C HIS A 364 -11.34 17.87 -21.73
N VAL A 365 -10.94 17.66 -20.48
CA VAL A 365 -10.66 16.33 -19.95
C VAL A 365 -11.88 15.74 -19.24
N ALA A 366 -12.32 14.57 -19.71
CA ALA A 366 -13.24 13.68 -19.02
C ALA A 366 -12.49 12.43 -18.54
N TYR A 367 -13.04 11.70 -17.57
CA TYR A 367 -12.48 10.40 -17.20
C TYR A 367 -13.54 9.29 -17.15
N HIS A 368 -13.09 8.06 -17.27
CA HIS A 368 -13.85 6.85 -16.98
C HIS A 368 -13.04 5.93 -16.07
N ASP A 369 -13.63 5.55 -14.94
CA ASP A 369 -13.09 4.55 -14.02
C ASP A 369 -14.25 3.70 -13.45
N PRO A 370 -14.16 2.36 -13.48
CA PRO A 370 -15.22 1.48 -13.00
C PRO A 370 -15.25 1.28 -11.48
N HIS A 371 -14.25 1.79 -10.75
CA HIS A 371 -14.12 1.69 -9.29
C HIS A 371 -14.21 3.06 -8.60
N VAL A 372 -13.98 4.15 -9.34
CA VAL A 372 -13.98 5.52 -8.82
C VAL A 372 -15.08 6.32 -9.52
N LEU A 373 -16.16 6.61 -8.80
CA LEU A 373 -17.32 7.34 -9.36
C LEU A 373 -17.09 8.85 -9.41
N GLU A 374 -16.33 9.38 -8.46
CA GLU A 374 -16.08 10.80 -8.31
C GLU A 374 -14.66 11.02 -7.79
N VAL A 375 -13.97 12.02 -8.35
CA VAL A 375 -12.66 12.48 -7.88
C VAL A 375 -12.74 13.98 -7.64
N ARG A 376 -12.18 14.41 -6.51
CA ARG A 376 -11.93 15.83 -6.21
C ARG A 376 -10.45 16.11 -6.40
N MET A 377 -10.13 17.12 -7.20
CA MET A 377 -8.77 17.51 -7.57
C MET A 377 -8.68 19.03 -7.46
N GLY A 378 -8.05 19.55 -6.39
CA GLY A 378 -8.05 20.99 -6.12
C GLY A 378 -9.47 21.57 -6.16
N ASN A 379 -9.71 22.49 -7.10
CA ASN A 379 -11.01 23.15 -7.30
C ASN A 379 -11.97 22.39 -8.24
N PHE A 380 -11.56 21.24 -8.77
CA PHE A 380 -12.35 20.46 -9.71
C PHE A 380 -12.99 19.24 -9.05
N GLN A 381 -14.26 19.01 -9.38
CA GLN A 381 -14.96 17.78 -9.08
C GLN A 381 -15.38 17.15 -10.40
N LEU A 382 -14.86 15.96 -10.68
CA LEU A 382 -15.14 15.23 -11.90
C LEU A 382 -15.84 13.92 -11.56
N ARG A 383 -16.82 13.55 -12.40
CA ARG A 383 -17.53 12.27 -12.31
C ARG A 383 -17.16 11.35 -13.46
N SER A 384 -17.07 10.07 -13.15
CA SER A 384 -16.79 9.01 -14.12
C SER A 384 -17.88 9.00 -15.18
N GLN A 385 -17.47 9.10 -16.45
CA GLN A 385 -18.36 9.11 -17.60
C GLN A 385 -18.64 7.69 -18.09
N PRO A 386 -19.84 7.40 -18.64
CA PRO A 386 -20.12 6.10 -19.21
C PRO A 386 -19.27 5.84 -20.46
N LEU A 387 -18.67 4.65 -20.55
CA LEU A 387 -17.83 4.26 -21.67
C LEU A 387 -18.69 3.56 -22.75
N ASN A 388 -19.04 4.29 -23.80
CA ASN A 388 -19.80 3.77 -24.96
C ASN A 388 -19.20 4.26 -26.29
N ALA A 389 -19.59 3.62 -27.40
CA ALA A 389 -19.04 3.92 -28.73
C ALA A 389 -19.22 5.39 -29.15
N LYS A 390 -20.41 5.97 -28.90
CA LYS A 390 -20.69 7.38 -29.25
C LYS A 390 -19.75 8.32 -28.52
N PHE A 391 -19.57 8.12 -27.22
CA PHE A 391 -18.71 8.96 -26.39
C PHE A 391 -17.24 8.82 -26.77
N LEU A 392 -16.76 7.60 -27.03
CA LEU A 392 -15.37 7.33 -27.46
C LEU A 392 -15.03 8.03 -28.78
N ARG A 393 -15.94 7.99 -29.77
CA ARG A 393 -15.75 8.65 -31.07
C ARG A 393 -15.72 10.18 -30.99
N GLN A 394 -16.22 10.77 -29.91
CA GLN A 394 -16.19 12.23 -29.70
C GLN A 394 -14.85 12.72 -29.16
N GLN A 395 -14.02 11.82 -28.63
CA GLN A 395 -12.71 12.17 -28.06
C GLN A 395 -11.67 12.32 -29.17
N ASP A 396 -10.81 13.31 -29.02
CA ASP A 396 -9.64 13.50 -29.88
C ASP A 396 -8.51 12.55 -29.44
N LEU A 397 -8.37 12.31 -28.13
CA LEU A 397 -7.41 11.36 -27.56
C LEU A 397 -8.05 10.56 -26.41
N VAL A 398 -7.81 9.25 -26.38
CA VAL A 398 -8.03 8.41 -25.22
C VAL A 398 -6.68 8.13 -24.55
N LEU A 399 -6.51 8.59 -23.31
CA LEU A 399 -5.30 8.39 -22.52
C LEU A 399 -5.53 7.26 -21.51
N PHE A 400 -4.91 6.11 -21.74
CA PHE A 400 -5.17 4.89 -20.98
C PHE A 400 -4.19 4.74 -19.80
N LEU A 401 -4.60 5.17 -18.61
CA LEU A 401 -3.73 5.39 -17.45
C LEU A 401 -3.72 4.25 -16.43
N THR A 402 -4.85 3.54 -16.27
CA THR A 402 -4.95 2.41 -15.33
C THR A 402 -5.70 1.23 -15.94
N ASP A 403 -5.04 0.06 -15.92
CA ASP A 403 -5.51 -1.16 -16.58
C ASP A 403 -6.46 -2.01 -15.72
N HIS A 404 -7.69 -1.52 -15.48
CA HIS A 404 -8.71 -2.29 -14.77
C HIS A 404 -9.22 -3.49 -15.59
N SER A 405 -9.48 -4.61 -14.93
CA SER A 405 -9.98 -5.83 -15.58
C SER A 405 -11.38 -5.65 -16.17
N LYS A 406 -12.22 -4.79 -15.57
CA LYS A 406 -13.59 -4.49 -16.01
C LYS A 406 -13.68 -3.63 -17.29
N LEU A 407 -12.56 -3.11 -17.80
CA LEU A 407 -12.58 -2.25 -18.99
C LEU A 407 -12.78 -3.07 -20.27
N ASN A 408 -13.73 -2.65 -21.10
CA ASN A 408 -13.92 -3.22 -22.43
C ASN A 408 -12.87 -2.65 -23.41
N ARG A 409 -11.66 -3.20 -23.35
CA ARG A 409 -10.53 -2.79 -24.20
C ARG A 409 -10.87 -2.92 -25.68
N SER A 410 -11.60 -3.95 -26.09
CA SER A 410 -11.97 -4.17 -27.50
C SER A 410 -12.85 -3.04 -28.05
N LEU A 411 -13.79 -2.55 -27.24
CA LEU A 411 -14.61 -1.39 -27.58
C LEU A 411 -13.75 -0.12 -27.69
N ILE A 412 -12.85 0.13 -26.72
CA ILE A 412 -11.96 1.29 -26.75
C ILE A 412 -11.08 1.27 -28.01
N ALA A 413 -10.40 0.14 -28.28
CA ALA A 413 -9.53 -0.04 -29.43
C ALA A 413 -10.24 0.14 -30.78
N LYS A 414 -11.52 -0.25 -30.85
CA LYS A 414 -12.34 -0.13 -32.06
C LYS A 414 -12.85 1.29 -32.29
N GLU A 415 -13.29 1.99 -31.24
CA GLU A 415 -14.10 3.20 -31.37
C GLU A 415 -13.32 4.50 -31.12
N ALA A 416 -12.16 4.44 -30.45
CA ALA A 416 -11.33 5.61 -30.21
C ALA A 416 -10.56 6.04 -31.47
N LYS A 417 -10.51 7.36 -31.72
CA LYS A 417 -9.72 7.93 -32.83
C LYS A 417 -8.23 7.70 -32.64
N LEU A 418 -7.74 7.94 -31.44
CA LEU A 418 -6.35 7.76 -31.03
C LEU A 418 -6.30 7.33 -29.57
N ILE A 419 -5.40 6.39 -29.27
CA ILE A 419 -5.14 5.88 -27.93
C ILE A 419 -3.67 6.08 -27.62
N PHE A 420 -3.39 6.69 -26.47
CA PHE A 420 -2.07 6.65 -25.85
C PHE A 420 -2.12 5.69 -24.66
N ASP A 421 -1.50 4.53 -24.83
CA ASP A 421 -1.46 3.43 -23.87
C ASP A 421 -0.17 3.46 -23.05
N VAL A 422 -0.26 3.94 -21.82
CA VAL A 422 0.88 4.03 -20.90
C VAL A 422 1.03 2.81 -19.99
N ARG A 423 0.22 1.76 -20.21
CA ARG A 423 0.21 0.53 -19.40
C ARG A 423 0.41 -0.74 -20.22
N ASN A 424 0.58 -0.62 -21.55
CA ASN A 424 0.64 -1.74 -22.49
C ASN A 424 -0.57 -2.69 -22.37
N ALA A 425 -1.74 -2.11 -22.09
CA ALA A 425 -3.00 -2.81 -21.87
C ALA A 425 -3.53 -3.52 -23.12
N PHE A 426 -3.12 -3.08 -24.32
CA PHE A 426 -3.61 -3.61 -25.60
C PHE A 426 -2.67 -4.65 -26.23
N LYS A 427 -1.64 -5.14 -25.53
CA LYS A 427 -0.58 -6.01 -26.09
C LYS A 427 -1.05 -7.30 -26.75
N SER A 428 -2.18 -7.86 -26.33
CA SER A 428 -2.75 -9.09 -26.88
C SER A 428 -3.58 -8.88 -28.15
N MET A 429 -3.80 -7.63 -28.56
CA MET A 429 -4.59 -7.30 -29.74
C MET A 429 -3.71 -7.26 -31.00
N LYS A 430 -4.31 -7.53 -32.17
CA LYS A 430 -3.65 -7.27 -33.45
C LYS A 430 -3.22 -5.80 -33.51
N LYS A 431 -2.00 -5.55 -34.00
CA LYS A 431 -1.43 -4.20 -34.11
C LYS A 431 -2.41 -3.27 -34.85
N ARG A 432 -2.79 -2.15 -34.21
CA ARG A 432 -3.66 -1.12 -34.79
C ARG A 432 -2.90 0.20 -34.86
N SER A 433 -3.11 0.95 -35.93
CA SER A 433 -2.44 2.24 -36.15
C SER A 433 -2.93 3.36 -35.21
N ASN A 434 -4.10 3.21 -34.59
CA ASN A 434 -4.65 4.18 -33.64
C ASN A 434 -4.15 3.98 -32.20
N ILE A 435 -3.28 3.00 -31.93
CA ILE A 435 -2.74 2.74 -30.59
C ILE A 435 -1.25 3.09 -30.61
N VAL A 436 -0.86 4.04 -29.76
CA VAL A 436 0.53 4.39 -29.49
C VAL A 436 0.83 3.98 -28.05
N LYS A 437 1.93 3.25 -27.85
CA LYS A 437 2.40 2.86 -26.52
C LYS A 437 3.37 3.90 -25.97
N LEU A 438 3.47 3.94 -24.64
CA LEU A 438 4.58 4.60 -23.94
C LEU A 438 5.92 4.00 -24.36
#